data_AF-A0AAV0UK18-F1
#
_entry.id   AF-A0AAV0UK18-F1
#
_cell.length_a   1.000
_cell.length_b   1.000
_cell.length_c   1.000
_cell.angle_alpha   90.00
_cell.angle_beta   90.00
_cell.angle_gamma   90.00
#
_symmetry.space_group_name_H-M   'P 1'
#
loop_
_entity.id
_entity.type
_entity.pdbx_description
1 polymer ?
#
loop_
_entity_poly.entity_id
_entity_poly.type
_entity_poly.pdbx_seq_one_letter_code
_entity_poly.pdbx_strand_id
1 'polypeptide(L)'
;MAEKVELLVARATDEALVEPEWALNMALCDCVNATPEVCEDVVRFLQQRLQTRQPKVALLALILTETLVKNGPRALHTQVGTKRFLEDIVALVDGSLGPDVQTQALLLIRQWADAFQGQSELSSFQDVYQQLKQANTTFPAVENDVPIFTPPSSATSAWATGGGDESAAAGGTSGRRTREQQLEKLQADLGVVQEKMKMLRDLHADGRHGEEMEDALDFLRQCQQRMNTLIEGGVMGKIDEHTLEQCLTVNDNLMKTLKECSKPEMKDMMTFDSPPRASQASELLQGVDQLNLDEEGKAVGLVATAPRSMPAAHSMSAVMDGEGVLSTMSCDDKLSRNEPS
;
A
#
# COMPACT_ATOMS: atom_id res chain seq x y z
N MET A 1 -27.05 2.24 23.90
CA MET A 1 -25.92 2.10 22.95
C MET A 1 -25.13 3.40 22.88
N ALA A 2 -25.78 4.53 22.55
CA ALA A 2 -25.25 5.90 22.66
C ALA A 2 -24.23 6.14 23.79
N GLU A 3 -24.59 5.88 25.05
CA GLU A 3 -23.73 6.04 26.24
C GLU A 3 -22.36 5.29 26.16
N LYS A 4 -22.32 4.10 25.55
CA LYS A 4 -21.06 3.36 25.32
C LYS A 4 -20.20 4.06 24.26
N VAL A 5 -20.85 4.60 23.22
CA VAL A 5 -20.20 5.34 22.14
C VAL A 5 -19.65 6.67 22.67
N GLU A 6 -20.44 7.37 23.49
CA GLU A 6 -20.06 8.58 24.22
C GLU A 6 -18.77 8.38 25.01
N LEU A 7 -18.73 7.34 25.84
CA LEU A 7 -17.57 7.03 26.67
C LEU A 7 -16.33 6.60 25.86
N LEU A 8 -16.53 5.96 24.70
CA LEU A 8 -15.42 5.63 23.79
C LEU A 8 -14.85 6.88 23.10
N VAL A 9 -15.70 7.72 22.50
CA VAL A 9 -15.26 8.99 21.88
C VAL A 9 -14.65 9.92 22.93
N ALA A 10 -15.22 9.96 24.14
CA ALA A 10 -14.73 10.78 25.24
C ALA A 10 -13.32 10.37 25.70
N ARG A 11 -13.04 9.06 25.78
CA ARG A 11 -11.72 8.53 26.16
C ARG A 11 -10.70 8.63 25.03
N ALA A 12 -11.10 8.45 23.78
CA ALA A 12 -10.24 8.60 22.60
C ALA A 12 -9.81 10.07 22.36
N THR A 13 -10.53 11.03 22.94
CA THR A 13 -10.27 12.47 22.84
C THR A 13 -10.07 13.12 24.20
N ASP A 14 -9.53 12.38 25.17
CA ASP A 14 -9.28 12.85 26.54
C ASP A 14 -8.07 13.81 26.60
N GLU A 15 -8.17 14.90 27.38
CA GLU A 15 -7.12 15.91 27.48
C GLU A 15 -5.82 15.38 28.13
N ALA A 16 -5.86 14.27 28.85
CA ALA A 16 -4.68 13.63 29.44
C ALA A 16 -3.82 12.84 28.43
N LEU A 17 -4.39 12.33 27.33
CA LEU A 17 -3.68 11.50 26.34
C LEU A 17 -2.47 12.23 25.74
N VAL A 18 -1.25 11.69 25.85
CA VAL A 18 -0.06 12.35 25.25
C VAL A 18 -0.09 12.28 23.72
N GLU A 19 -0.56 11.15 23.18
CA GLU A 19 -0.70 10.84 21.75
C GLU A 19 -2.08 10.21 21.48
N PRO A 20 -2.55 10.11 20.22
CA PRO A 20 -3.79 9.41 19.89
C PRO A 20 -3.78 7.95 20.37
N GLU A 21 -4.83 7.55 21.08
CA GLU A 21 -4.98 6.17 21.56
C GLU A 21 -5.53 5.30 20.42
N TRP A 22 -4.63 4.63 19.69
CA TRP A 22 -4.97 3.90 18.47
C TRP A 22 -5.87 2.69 18.70
N ALA A 23 -5.83 2.03 19.87
CA ALA A 23 -6.70 0.91 20.16
C ALA A 23 -8.16 1.35 20.39
N LEU A 24 -8.38 2.51 21.02
CA LEU A 24 -9.69 3.15 21.13
C LEU A 24 -10.19 3.65 19.78
N ASN A 25 -9.32 4.23 18.95
CA ASN A 25 -9.69 4.67 17.60
C ASN A 25 -10.12 3.47 16.72
N MET A 26 -9.36 2.37 16.73
CA MET A 26 -9.74 1.14 16.01
C MET A 26 -11.01 0.51 16.58
N ALA A 27 -11.17 0.45 17.90
CA ALA A 27 -12.40 -0.07 18.51
C ALA A 27 -13.65 0.78 18.17
N LEU A 28 -13.49 2.07 17.85
CA LEU A 28 -14.55 2.92 17.30
C LEU A 28 -14.81 2.62 15.80
N CYS A 29 -13.77 2.38 15.01
CA CYS A 29 -13.90 1.89 13.62
C CYS A 29 -14.67 0.56 13.55
N ASP A 30 -14.30 -0.40 14.40
CA ASP A 30 -15.01 -1.68 14.50
C ASP A 30 -16.48 -1.48 14.90
N CYS A 31 -16.75 -0.56 15.83
CA CYS A 31 -18.10 -0.24 16.30
C CYS A 31 -19.00 0.34 15.19
N VAL A 32 -18.50 1.28 14.39
CA VAL A 32 -19.30 1.86 13.28
C VAL A 32 -19.49 0.87 12.12
N ASN A 33 -18.50 0.00 11.86
CA ASN A 33 -18.62 -1.03 10.82
C ASN A 33 -19.57 -2.16 11.24
N ALA A 34 -19.59 -2.54 12.52
CA ALA A 34 -20.48 -3.58 13.04
C ALA A 34 -21.91 -3.09 13.32
N THR A 35 -22.14 -1.78 13.43
CA THR A 35 -23.46 -1.20 13.72
C THR A 35 -23.59 0.20 13.10
N PRO A 36 -23.90 0.32 11.79
CA PRO A 36 -23.99 1.62 11.09
C PRO A 36 -24.96 2.62 11.72
N GLU A 37 -25.92 2.15 12.51
CA GLU A 37 -26.86 2.95 13.29
C GLU A 37 -26.16 3.85 14.31
N VAL A 38 -24.95 3.50 14.79
CA VAL A 38 -24.20 4.37 15.72
C VAL A 38 -23.46 5.53 15.03
N CYS A 39 -23.42 5.58 13.69
CA CYS A 39 -22.69 6.63 12.97
C CYS A 39 -23.18 8.04 13.30
N GLU A 40 -24.49 8.23 13.52
CA GLU A 40 -25.04 9.53 13.93
C GLU A 40 -24.58 9.93 15.33
N ASP A 41 -24.63 9.02 16.30
CA ASP A 41 -24.15 9.26 17.66
C ASP A 41 -22.64 9.57 17.67
N VAL A 42 -21.83 8.78 16.96
CA VAL A 42 -20.37 9.01 16.83
C VAL A 42 -20.10 10.41 16.29
N VAL A 43 -20.72 10.79 15.17
CA VAL A 43 -20.53 12.10 14.54
C VAL A 43 -21.01 13.23 15.47
N ARG A 44 -22.16 13.08 16.13
CA ARG A 44 -22.67 14.05 17.11
C ARG A 44 -21.73 14.25 18.31
N PHE A 45 -21.10 13.18 18.82
CA PHE A 45 -20.10 13.29 19.89
C PHE A 45 -18.77 13.89 19.39
N LEU A 46 -18.38 13.62 18.14
CA LEU A 46 -17.22 14.28 17.51
C LEU A 46 -17.44 15.80 17.38
N GLN A 47 -18.62 16.26 16.96
CA GLN A 47 -18.94 17.70 16.91
C GLN A 47 -18.74 18.37 18.27
N GLN A 48 -19.22 17.76 19.36
CA GLN A 48 -19.05 18.29 20.71
C GLN A 48 -17.57 18.41 21.12
N ARG A 49 -16.68 17.57 20.57
CA ARG A 49 -15.23 17.60 20.82
C ARG A 49 -14.51 18.62 19.92
N LEU A 50 -14.89 18.73 18.66
CA LEU A 50 -14.41 19.76 17.72
C LEU A 50 -14.78 21.18 18.18
N GLN A 51 -15.97 21.36 18.76
CA GLN A 51 -16.44 22.65 19.29
C GLN A 51 -15.79 23.07 20.64
N THR A 52 -14.87 22.28 21.20
CA THR A 52 -14.18 22.64 22.44
C THR A 52 -13.17 23.79 22.22
N ARG A 53 -12.90 24.55 23.29
CA ARG A 53 -11.81 25.55 23.31
C ARG A 53 -10.46 24.96 23.73
N GLN A 54 -10.30 23.64 23.65
CA GLN A 54 -9.07 22.94 24.03
C GLN A 54 -8.37 22.42 22.75
N PRO A 55 -7.22 23.01 22.35
CA PRO A 55 -6.48 22.58 21.16
C PRO A 55 -6.26 21.08 21.04
N LYS A 56 -5.90 20.46 22.17
CA LYS A 56 -5.54 19.05 22.25
C LYS A 56 -6.74 18.12 22.00
N VAL A 57 -7.90 18.44 22.57
CA VAL A 57 -9.15 17.67 22.37
C VAL A 57 -9.67 17.85 20.94
N ALA A 58 -9.61 19.07 20.39
CA ALA A 58 -9.94 19.33 19.00
C ALA A 58 -9.02 18.57 18.02
N LEU A 59 -7.70 18.55 18.27
CA LEU A 59 -6.74 17.80 17.45
C LEU A 59 -6.99 16.29 17.51
N LEU A 60 -7.20 15.73 18.71
CA LEU A 60 -7.53 14.31 18.87
C LEU A 60 -8.86 13.97 18.18
N ALA A 61 -9.87 14.84 18.24
CA ALA A 61 -11.14 14.66 17.53
C ALA A 61 -10.99 14.71 16.01
N LEU A 62 -10.13 15.59 15.47
CA LEU A 62 -9.80 15.60 14.04
C LEU A 62 -9.10 14.30 13.61
N ILE A 63 -8.11 13.81 14.38
CA ILE A 63 -7.40 12.55 14.09
C ILE A 63 -8.33 11.33 14.19
N LEU A 64 -9.23 11.30 15.18
CA LEU A 64 -10.25 10.25 15.29
C LEU A 64 -11.24 10.31 14.11
N THR A 65 -11.67 11.51 13.70
CA THR A 65 -12.54 11.70 12.53
C THR A 65 -11.85 11.22 11.24
N GLU A 66 -10.59 11.59 11.03
CA GLU A 66 -9.76 11.10 9.92
C GLU A 66 -9.71 9.57 9.90
N THR A 67 -9.42 8.96 11.04
CA THR A 67 -9.30 7.50 11.20
C THR A 67 -10.62 6.81 10.89
N LEU A 68 -11.74 7.37 11.35
CA LEU A 68 -13.08 6.87 11.10
C LEU A 68 -13.50 7.02 9.63
N VAL A 69 -13.17 8.13 8.95
CA VAL A 69 -13.45 8.31 7.52
C VAL A 69 -12.55 7.45 6.62
N LYS A 70 -11.35 7.09 7.07
CA LYS A 70 -10.46 6.15 6.35
C LYS A 70 -10.91 4.69 6.44
N ASN A 71 -11.66 4.30 7.48
CA ASN A 71 -11.97 2.89 7.78
C ASN A 71 -13.47 2.58 7.94
N GLY A 72 -14.36 3.57 7.90
CA GLY A 72 -15.77 3.43 8.25
C GLY A 72 -16.70 3.12 7.06
N PRO A 73 -18.00 2.88 7.34
CA PRO A 73 -18.99 2.62 6.30
C PRO A 73 -19.45 3.91 5.61
N ARG A 74 -20.00 3.80 4.40
CA ARG A 74 -20.62 4.92 3.64
C ARG A 74 -21.59 5.76 4.48
N ALA A 75 -22.36 5.14 5.38
CA ALA A 75 -23.26 5.83 6.29
C ALA A 75 -22.56 6.89 7.16
N LEU A 76 -21.35 6.60 7.63
CA LEU A 76 -20.52 7.58 8.36
C LEU A 76 -20.12 8.74 7.43
N HIS A 77 -19.70 8.44 6.21
CA HIS A 77 -19.21 9.46 5.26
C HIS A 77 -20.30 10.47 4.91
N THR A 78 -21.56 10.00 4.77
CA THR A 78 -22.72 10.89 4.59
C THR A 78 -22.98 11.78 5.80
N GLN A 79 -22.81 11.28 7.04
CA GLN A 79 -22.98 12.08 8.25
C GLN A 79 -21.84 13.11 8.45
N VAL A 80 -20.59 12.72 8.19
CA VAL A 80 -19.42 13.62 8.18
C VAL A 80 -19.51 14.64 7.05
N GLY A 81 -20.08 14.26 5.90
CA GLY A 81 -20.36 15.15 4.78
C GLY A 81 -21.54 16.11 5.01
N THR A 82 -22.22 16.08 6.16
CA THR A 82 -23.27 17.07 6.45
C THR A 82 -22.66 18.47 6.56
N LYS A 83 -23.34 19.47 5.99
CA LYS A 83 -22.90 20.87 6.04
C LYS A 83 -22.52 21.31 7.47
N ARG A 84 -23.32 20.94 8.46
CA ARG A 84 -23.10 21.27 9.88
C ARG A 84 -21.77 20.74 10.41
N PHE A 85 -21.41 19.49 10.08
CA PHE A 85 -20.14 18.90 10.52
C PHE A 85 -18.94 19.55 9.83
N LEU A 86 -19.07 19.89 8.54
CA LEU A 86 -18.03 20.60 7.81
C LEU A 86 -17.87 22.05 8.30
N GLU A 87 -18.95 22.73 8.70
CA GLU A 87 -18.88 24.06 9.35
C GLU A 87 -18.09 24.02 10.66
N ASP A 88 -18.21 22.95 11.47
CA ASP A 88 -17.40 22.77 12.69
C ASP A 88 -15.90 22.63 12.38
N ILE A 89 -15.52 21.96 11.28
CA ILE A 89 -14.11 21.83 10.87
C ILE A 89 -13.59 23.10 10.19
N VAL A 90 -14.42 23.79 9.40
CA VAL A 90 -14.09 25.11 8.80
C VAL A 90 -13.82 26.15 9.89
N ALA A 91 -14.55 26.10 11.02
CA ALA A 91 -14.28 26.99 12.16
C ALA A 91 -12.86 26.83 12.74
N LEU A 92 -12.26 25.64 12.63
CA LEU A 92 -10.89 25.36 13.10
C LEU A 92 -9.78 25.84 12.14
N VAL A 93 -10.14 26.24 10.92
CA VAL A 93 -9.22 26.78 9.91
C VAL A 93 -8.75 28.20 10.26
N ASP A 94 -9.40 28.89 11.22
CA ASP A 94 -9.01 30.24 11.65
C ASP A 94 -7.68 30.31 12.43
N GLY A 95 -7.17 29.16 12.90
CA GLY A 95 -5.93 29.08 13.70
C GLY A 95 -6.07 29.49 15.16
N SER A 96 -7.28 29.76 15.66
CA SER A 96 -7.54 30.19 17.04
C SER A 96 -7.19 29.15 18.10
N LEU A 97 -7.12 27.86 17.72
CA LEU A 97 -6.63 26.76 18.55
C LEU A 97 -5.19 26.34 18.22
N GLY A 98 -4.45 27.11 17.41
CA GLY A 98 -3.04 26.86 17.10
C GLY A 98 -2.79 26.11 15.79
N PRO A 99 -1.50 26.05 15.37
CA PRO A 99 -1.12 25.65 14.01
C PRO A 99 -1.38 24.18 13.70
N ASP A 100 -1.27 23.27 14.69
CA ASP A 100 -1.47 21.83 14.46
C ASP A 100 -2.93 21.51 14.16
N VAL A 101 -3.86 22.12 14.91
CA VAL A 101 -5.31 22.00 14.71
C VAL A 101 -5.70 22.57 13.34
N GLN A 102 -5.19 23.76 13.00
CA GLN A 102 -5.42 24.41 11.70
C GLN A 102 -4.90 23.57 10.54
N THR A 103 -3.67 23.07 10.65
CA THR A 103 -3.01 22.26 9.61
C THR A 103 -3.76 20.96 9.38
N GLN A 104 -4.16 20.28 10.46
CA GLN A 104 -4.95 19.05 10.40
C GLN A 104 -6.34 19.32 9.77
N ALA A 105 -7.06 20.37 10.19
CA ALA A 105 -8.37 20.71 9.62
C ALA A 105 -8.29 21.00 8.10
N LEU A 106 -7.28 21.78 7.67
CA LEU A 106 -7.01 22.04 6.26
C LEU A 106 -6.65 20.78 5.48
N LEU A 107 -5.84 19.90 6.06
CA LEU A 107 -5.42 18.64 5.44
C LEU A 107 -6.64 17.74 5.19
N LEU A 108 -7.54 17.59 6.16
CA LEU A 108 -8.75 16.77 6.03
C LEU A 108 -9.73 17.32 4.98
N ILE A 109 -10.01 18.62 4.99
CA ILE A 109 -10.90 19.24 3.99
C ILE A 109 -10.36 18.98 2.57
N ARG A 110 -9.04 19.09 2.36
CA ARG A 110 -8.43 18.79 1.05
C ARG A 110 -8.45 17.30 0.72
N GLN A 111 -8.02 16.43 1.63
CA GLN A 111 -8.01 14.97 1.41
C GLN A 111 -9.40 14.44 1.08
N TRP A 112 -10.46 14.91 1.75
CA TRP A 112 -11.83 14.46 1.49
C TRP A 112 -12.42 15.05 0.21
N ALA A 113 -12.07 16.30 -0.15
CA ALA A 113 -12.45 16.86 -1.45
C ALA A 113 -11.80 16.11 -2.63
N ASP A 114 -10.53 15.71 -2.48
CA ASP A 114 -9.81 14.90 -3.47
C ASP A 114 -10.36 13.45 -3.51
N ALA A 115 -10.68 12.83 -2.36
CA ALA A 115 -11.12 11.43 -2.25
C ALA A 115 -12.60 11.18 -2.60
N PHE A 116 -13.49 12.14 -2.34
CA PHE A 116 -14.94 12.03 -2.64
C PHE A 116 -15.35 12.78 -3.91
N GLN A 117 -14.40 13.24 -4.72
CA GLN A 117 -14.66 13.96 -5.96
C GLN A 117 -15.62 13.19 -6.89
N GLY A 118 -16.61 13.89 -7.44
CA GLY A 118 -17.61 13.31 -8.34
C GLY A 118 -18.72 12.48 -7.68
N GLN A 119 -18.68 12.26 -6.36
CA GLN A 119 -19.72 11.53 -5.64
C GLN A 119 -20.84 12.51 -5.21
N SER A 120 -21.94 12.55 -5.96
CA SER A 120 -23.00 13.58 -5.80
C SER A 120 -23.65 13.67 -4.41
N GLU A 121 -23.63 12.60 -3.62
CA GLU A 121 -24.13 12.58 -2.23
C GLU A 121 -23.16 13.24 -1.23
N LEU A 122 -21.90 13.40 -1.63
CA LEU A 122 -20.78 13.88 -0.81
C LEU A 122 -20.12 15.12 -1.44
N SER A 123 -20.83 15.85 -2.33
CA SER A 123 -20.29 17.05 -3.00
C SER A 123 -19.83 18.11 -2.01
N SER A 124 -20.44 18.16 -0.84
CA SER A 124 -20.19 19.12 0.24
C SER A 124 -18.72 19.22 0.65
N PHE A 125 -17.94 18.14 0.60
CA PHE A 125 -16.49 18.19 0.82
C PHE A 125 -15.78 19.04 -0.25
N GLN A 126 -16.13 18.81 -1.52
CA GLN A 126 -15.61 19.57 -2.66
C GLN A 126 -16.12 21.02 -2.64
N ASP A 127 -17.39 21.24 -2.28
CA ASP A 127 -18.00 22.58 -2.18
C ASP A 127 -17.30 23.44 -1.11
N VAL A 128 -17.01 22.87 0.06
CA VAL A 128 -16.29 23.54 1.16
C VAL A 128 -14.82 23.82 0.80
N TYR A 129 -14.13 22.86 0.18
CA TYR A 129 -12.77 23.07 -0.31
C TYR A 129 -12.70 24.19 -1.37
N GLN A 130 -13.66 24.23 -2.30
CA GLN A 130 -13.74 25.31 -3.29
C GLN A 130 -14.06 26.67 -2.67
N GLN A 131 -14.92 26.73 -1.66
CA GLN A 131 -15.22 27.98 -0.93
C GLN A 131 -13.97 28.53 -0.22
N LEU A 132 -13.20 27.69 0.49
CA LEU A 132 -11.94 28.09 1.11
C LEU A 132 -10.88 28.51 0.09
N LYS A 133 -10.80 27.83 -1.07
CA LYS A 133 -9.93 28.27 -2.18
C LYS A 133 -10.31 29.65 -2.71
N GLN A 134 -11.61 29.95 -2.85
CA GLN A 134 -12.11 31.28 -3.24
C GLN A 134 -11.85 32.34 -2.16
N ALA A 135 -11.83 31.95 -0.89
CA ALA A 135 -11.42 32.80 0.24
C ALA A 135 -9.90 33.03 0.33
N ASN A 136 -9.11 32.52 -0.62
CA ASN A 136 -7.64 32.57 -0.65
C ASN A 136 -6.95 31.80 0.51
N THR A 137 -7.62 30.79 1.07
CA THR A 137 -7.03 29.92 2.09
C THR A 137 -5.88 29.09 1.49
N THR A 138 -4.68 29.25 2.04
CA THR A 138 -3.54 28.39 1.74
C THR A 138 -3.75 27.01 2.38
N PHE A 139 -3.63 25.96 1.58
CA PHE A 139 -3.71 24.57 2.05
C PHE A 139 -2.30 23.97 2.12
N PRO A 140 -2.02 23.08 3.10
CA PRO A 140 -0.75 22.36 3.14
C PRO A 140 -0.59 21.45 1.92
N ALA A 141 0.66 21.04 1.66
CA ALA A 141 0.93 19.94 0.75
C ALA A 141 0.32 18.65 1.35
N VAL A 142 -0.38 17.87 0.53
CA VAL A 142 -0.87 16.56 0.96
C VAL A 142 0.27 15.56 0.80
N GLU A 143 1.05 15.40 1.86
CA GLU A 143 1.76 14.15 2.09
C GLU A 143 0.69 13.05 2.16
N ASN A 144 0.60 12.26 1.09
CA ASN A 144 -0.36 11.17 1.00
C ASN A 144 0.17 10.00 1.83
N ASP A 145 -0.69 9.41 2.68
CA ASP A 145 -0.39 8.18 3.42
C ASP A 145 -0.31 6.96 2.49
N VAL A 146 0.78 6.90 1.72
CA VAL A 146 1.34 5.62 1.30
C VAL A 146 1.90 4.96 2.57
N PRO A 147 1.82 3.62 2.75
CA PRO A 147 2.47 2.91 3.86
C PRO A 147 4.00 2.99 3.85
N ILE A 148 4.53 4.16 4.21
CA ILE A 148 5.95 4.44 4.31
C ILE A 148 6.48 3.77 5.59
N PHE A 149 7.37 2.79 5.41
CA PHE A 149 8.19 2.16 6.45
C PHE A 149 7.50 1.20 7.45
N THR A 150 6.61 0.33 6.95
CA THR A 150 6.55 -1.05 7.48
C THR A 150 7.65 -1.88 6.80
N PRO A 151 8.72 -2.30 7.51
CA PRO A 151 9.63 -3.31 6.97
C PRO A 151 8.93 -4.68 6.94
N PRO A 152 9.27 -5.59 6.01
CA PRO A 152 8.87 -6.99 6.15
C PRO A 152 9.50 -7.54 7.45
N SER A 153 8.67 -8.10 8.33
CA SER A 153 9.14 -8.74 9.56
C SER A 153 9.62 -10.16 9.26
N SER A 154 10.71 -10.25 8.48
CA SER A 154 11.44 -11.50 8.25
C SER A 154 12.36 -11.76 9.45
N ALA A 155 12.36 -13.00 9.91
CA ALA A 155 12.82 -13.35 11.26
C ALA A 155 14.32 -13.14 11.52
N THR A 156 14.64 -13.00 12.80
CA THR A 156 15.99 -13.10 13.36
C THR A 156 16.72 -14.39 12.93
N SER A 157 17.92 -14.26 12.40
CA SER A 157 18.98 -15.29 12.51
C SER A 157 20.04 -14.80 13.52
N ALA A 158 20.61 -15.71 14.30
CA ALA A 158 21.21 -15.38 15.59
C ALA A 158 22.74 -15.56 15.63
N TRP A 159 23.45 -14.51 16.05
CA TRP A 159 24.85 -14.59 16.49
C TRP A 159 25.19 -13.47 17.51
N ALA A 160 24.84 -13.69 18.77
CA ALA A 160 25.16 -12.79 19.88
C ALA A 160 25.73 -13.61 21.06
N THR A 161 27.04 -13.81 21.07
CA THR A 161 27.72 -14.64 22.06
C THR A 161 28.23 -13.81 23.23
N GLY A 162 27.53 -13.85 24.37
CA GLY A 162 28.14 -13.65 25.70
C GLY A 162 27.91 -12.31 26.41
N GLY A 163 26.79 -12.22 27.14
CA GLY A 163 26.76 -11.77 28.54
C GLY A 163 26.78 -10.27 28.87
N GLY A 164 25.76 -9.83 29.61
CA GLY A 164 25.68 -8.51 30.24
C GLY A 164 24.25 -8.20 30.67
N ASP A 165 23.99 -8.13 31.97
CA ASP A 165 22.66 -7.94 32.56
C ASP A 165 22.29 -6.44 32.61
N GLU A 166 21.07 -6.06 32.19
CA GLU A 166 20.09 -5.38 33.06
C GLU A 166 18.81 -4.89 32.33
N SER A 167 17.69 -5.00 33.04
CA SER A 167 16.50 -4.12 33.05
C SER A 167 15.68 -3.85 31.75
N ALA A 168 14.55 -4.57 31.68
CA ALA A 168 13.18 -4.06 31.48
C ALA A 168 12.70 -3.34 30.18
N ALA A 169 11.58 -3.87 29.67
CA ALA A 169 10.46 -3.12 29.06
C ALA A 169 10.70 -2.30 27.78
N ALA A 170 10.95 -2.99 26.65
CA ALA A 170 10.74 -2.45 25.30
C ALA A 170 9.57 -3.18 24.58
N GLY A 171 8.34 -2.94 25.04
CA GLY A 171 7.14 -3.34 24.29
C GLY A 171 7.05 -2.55 22.99
N GLY A 172 6.87 -3.23 21.84
CA GLY A 172 7.12 -2.66 20.51
C GLY A 172 6.29 -1.43 20.15
N THR A 173 6.86 -0.23 20.36
CA THR A 173 6.28 1.05 19.95
C THR A 173 6.40 1.25 18.44
N SER A 174 5.36 0.86 17.70
CA SER A 174 5.15 1.35 16.33
C SER A 174 4.57 2.78 16.34
N GLY A 175 5.23 3.68 17.09
CA GLY A 175 4.84 5.07 17.22
C GLY A 175 4.96 5.84 15.91
N ARG A 176 4.20 6.94 15.79
CA ARG A 176 4.14 7.80 14.59
C ARG A 176 5.45 8.59 14.44
N ARG A 177 6.49 7.93 13.91
CA ARG A 177 7.80 8.56 13.64
C ARG A 177 7.63 9.90 12.93
N THR A 178 8.32 10.93 13.41
CA THR A 178 8.36 12.24 12.71
C THR A 178 8.95 12.07 11.31
N ARG A 179 8.65 12.99 10.38
CA ARG A 179 9.21 12.95 9.02
C ARG A 179 10.75 12.88 9.03
N GLU A 180 11.38 13.55 9.99
CA GLU A 180 12.82 13.51 10.27
C GLU A 180 13.30 12.11 10.71
N GLN A 181 12.63 11.46 11.66
CA GLN A 181 12.95 10.08 12.09
C GLN A 181 12.67 9.03 10.99
N GLN A 182 11.69 9.29 10.10
CA GLN A 182 11.46 8.45 8.93
C GLN A 182 12.59 8.59 7.90
N LEU A 183 13.10 9.82 7.73
CA LEU A 183 14.21 10.12 6.83
C LEU A 183 15.55 9.54 7.34
N GLU A 184 15.85 9.73 8.62
CA GLU A 184 17.00 9.13 9.29
C GLU A 184 16.96 7.60 9.17
N LYS A 185 15.79 6.99 9.39
CA LYS A 185 15.63 5.55 9.18
C LYS A 185 15.79 5.15 7.71
N LEU A 186 15.32 5.94 6.74
CA LEU A 186 15.54 5.65 5.32
C LEU A 186 17.02 5.69 4.96
N GLN A 187 17.78 6.64 5.48
CA GLN A 187 19.23 6.71 5.29
C GLN A 187 19.95 5.50 5.93
N ALA A 188 19.51 5.05 7.11
CA ALA A 188 20.01 3.82 7.74
C ALA A 188 19.66 2.54 6.93
N ASP A 189 18.40 2.39 6.49
CA ASP A 189 17.97 1.29 5.62
C ASP A 189 18.81 1.26 4.33
N LEU A 190 19.06 2.41 3.68
CA LEU A 190 19.91 2.51 2.48
C LEU A 190 21.36 2.07 2.75
N GLY A 191 21.92 2.39 3.92
CA GLY A 191 23.24 1.92 4.36
C GLY A 191 23.32 0.39 4.44
N VAL A 192 22.29 -0.26 5.03
CA VAL A 192 22.21 -1.74 5.11
C VAL A 192 22.12 -2.37 3.71
N VAL A 193 21.43 -1.74 2.75
CA VAL A 193 21.39 -2.23 1.36
C VAL A 193 22.77 -2.13 0.69
N GLN A 194 23.53 -1.04 0.93
CA GLN A 194 24.90 -0.91 0.44
C GLN A 194 25.86 -1.95 1.05
N GLU A 195 25.71 -2.25 2.35
CA GLU A 195 26.50 -3.28 3.03
C GLU A 195 26.17 -4.69 2.51
N LYS A 196 24.88 -5.04 2.38
CA LYS A 196 24.47 -6.34 1.82
C LYS A 196 24.90 -6.50 0.35
N MET A 197 24.88 -5.42 -0.44
CA MET A 197 25.48 -5.41 -1.78
C MET A 197 26.99 -5.69 -1.76
N LYS A 198 27.73 -5.17 -0.77
CA LYS A 198 29.16 -5.45 -0.63
C LYS A 198 29.38 -6.92 -0.25
N MET A 199 28.67 -7.41 0.77
CA MET A 199 28.70 -8.82 1.19
C MET A 199 28.44 -9.79 0.02
N LEU A 200 27.47 -9.49 -0.85
CA LEU A 200 27.19 -10.30 -2.04
C LEU A 200 28.36 -10.30 -3.05
N ARG A 201 29.00 -9.15 -3.28
CA ARG A 201 30.19 -9.07 -4.16
C ARG A 201 31.40 -9.80 -3.57
N ASP A 202 31.59 -9.70 -2.26
CA ASP A 202 32.67 -10.37 -1.55
C ASP A 202 32.47 -11.91 -1.60
N LEU A 203 31.26 -12.42 -1.34
CA LEU A 203 30.90 -13.84 -1.47
C LEU A 203 31.05 -14.38 -2.91
N HIS A 204 30.67 -13.58 -3.92
CA HIS A 204 30.85 -13.93 -5.32
C HIS A 204 32.34 -13.94 -5.72
N ALA A 205 33.16 -13.05 -5.17
CA ALA A 205 34.60 -13.03 -5.43
C ALA A 205 35.32 -14.24 -4.79
N ASP A 206 34.84 -14.72 -3.64
CA ASP A 206 35.28 -15.96 -3.00
C ASP A 206 34.69 -17.24 -3.66
N GLY A 207 33.84 -17.10 -4.69
CA GLY A 207 33.17 -18.22 -5.35
C GLY A 207 32.15 -18.98 -4.49
N ARG A 208 31.75 -18.43 -3.33
CA ARG A 208 30.93 -19.10 -2.31
C ARG A 208 29.43 -19.08 -2.66
N HIS A 209 29.04 -19.99 -3.54
CA HIS A 209 27.64 -20.21 -3.92
C HIS A 209 26.93 -21.12 -2.91
N GLY A 210 25.83 -20.64 -2.31
CA GLY A 210 25.04 -21.35 -1.30
C GLY A 210 23.97 -20.45 -0.67
N GLU A 211 23.28 -20.95 0.36
CA GLU A 211 22.12 -20.31 1.00
C GLU A 211 22.37 -18.84 1.39
N GLU A 212 23.54 -18.52 1.98
CA GLU A 212 23.95 -17.14 2.34
C GLU A 212 23.92 -16.15 1.16
N MET A 213 24.18 -16.64 -0.06
CA MET A 213 24.24 -15.85 -1.29
C MET A 213 22.87 -15.74 -1.97
N GLU A 214 22.03 -16.78 -1.88
CA GLU A 214 20.64 -16.74 -2.36
C GLU A 214 19.78 -15.82 -1.48
N ASP A 215 19.90 -15.91 -0.15
CA ASP A 215 19.31 -14.96 0.82
C ASP A 215 19.73 -13.51 0.54
N ALA A 216 21.00 -13.30 0.14
CA ALA A 216 21.49 -11.97 -0.21
C ALA A 216 20.88 -11.46 -1.53
N LEU A 217 20.75 -12.32 -2.54
CA LEU A 217 20.11 -11.98 -3.81
C LEU A 217 18.62 -11.65 -3.64
N ASP A 218 17.88 -12.45 -2.87
CA ASP A 218 16.43 -12.23 -2.68
C ASP A 218 16.11 -11.07 -1.74
N PHE A 219 16.95 -10.78 -0.74
CA PHE A 219 16.88 -9.51 0.00
C PHE A 219 17.08 -8.32 -0.96
N LEU A 220 18.12 -8.36 -1.79
CA LEU A 220 18.44 -7.25 -2.70
C LEU A 220 17.40 -7.06 -3.82
N ARG A 221 16.74 -8.13 -4.28
CA ARG A 221 15.55 -8.06 -5.16
C ARG A 221 14.36 -7.37 -4.48
N GLN A 222 14.07 -7.69 -3.22
CA GLN A 222 13.02 -7.01 -2.44
C GLN A 222 13.36 -5.52 -2.24
N CYS A 223 14.64 -5.20 -1.98
CA CYS A 223 15.11 -3.81 -1.92
C CYS A 223 14.92 -3.08 -3.25
N GLN A 224 15.15 -3.73 -4.40
CA GLN A 224 14.98 -3.11 -5.72
C GLN A 224 13.52 -2.68 -5.97
N GLN A 225 12.55 -3.55 -5.66
CA GLN A 225 11.13 -3.21 -5.83
C GLN A 225 10.71 -2.02 -4.94
N ARG A 226 11.22 -1.99 -3.71
CA ARG A 226 11.02 -0.87 -2.76
C ARG A 226 11.72 0.42 -3.22
N MET A 227 12.90 0.32 -3.83
CA MET A 227 13.67 1.45 -4.36
C MET A 227 12.94 2.15 -5.50
N ASN A 228 12.35 1.38 -6.43
CA ASN A 228 11.56 1.94 -7.52
C ASN A 228 10.36 2.75 -7.00
N THR A 229 9.65 2.24 -5.99
CA THR A 229 8.53 2.96 -5.35
C THR A 229 8.97 4.25 -4.63
N LEU A 230 10.18 4.26 -4.04
CA LEU A 230 10.77 5.47 -3.45
C LEU A 230 11.16 6.52 -4.52
N ILE A 231 11.73 6.08 -5.64
CA ILE A 231 12.10 6.94 -6.77
C ILE A 231 10.84 7.55 -7.42
N GLU A 232 9.81 6.75 -7.69
CA GLU A 232 8.50 7.23 -8.12
C GLU A 232 7.92 8.26 -7.14
N GLY A 233 8.03 7.99 -5.83
CA GLY A 233 7.64 8.93 -4.79
C GLY A 233 8.41 10.25 -4.82
N GLY A 234 9.73 10.22 -5.05
CA GLY A 234 10.56 11.42 -5.14
C GLY A 234 10.36 12.22 -6.42
N VAL A 235 10.13 11.58 -7.56
CA VAL A 235 9.74 12.26 -8.82
C VAL A 235 8.37 12.95 -8.66
N MET A 236 7.50 12.44 -7.78
CA MET A 236 6.27 13.13 -7.35
C MET A 236 6.48 14.19 -6.25
N GLY A 237 7.72 14.49 -5.85
CA GLY A 237 8.05 15.50 -4.83
C GLY A 237 7.75 15.08 -3.37
N LYS A 238 7.63 13.78 -3.07
CA LYS A 238 7.27 13.28 -1.73
C LYS A 238 8.47 13.17 -0.77
N ILE A 239 9.69 13.09 -1.30
CA ILE A 239 10.97 13.10 -0.55
C ILE A 239 11.83 14.28 -1.03
N ASP A 240 12.84 14.66 -0.26
CA ASP A 240 13.79 15.71 -0.63
C ASP A 240 14.73 15.29 -1.78
N GLU A 241 15.24 16.28 -2.50
CA GLU A 241 16.08 16.14 -3.70
C GLU A 241 17.36 15.33 -3.43
N HIS A 242 18.03 15.60 -2.30
CA HIS A 242 19.23 14.88 -1.86
C HIS A 242 18.95 13.40 -1.57
N THR A 243 17.84 13.08 -0.88
CA THR A 243 17.46 11.69 -0.61
C THR A 243 16.98 10.96 -1.86
N LEU A 244 16.39 11.66 -2.84
CA LEU A 244 16.12 11.10 -4.17
C LEU A 244 17.42 10.78 -4.92
N GLU A 245 18.41 11.69 -4.92
CA GLU A 245 19.74 11.44 -5.49
C GLU A 245 20.42 10.22 -4.85
N GLN A 246 20.33 10.07 -3.52
CA GLN A 246 20.79 8.87 -2.82
C GLN A 246 20.02 7.60 -3.23
N CYS A 247 18.70 7.64 -3.32
CA CYS A 247 17.89 6.49 -3.75
C CYS A 247 18.23 6.04 -5.18
N LEU A 248 18.39 6.99 -6.12
CA LEU A 248 18.83 6.73 -7.49
C LEU A 248 20.23 6.09 -7.50
N THR A 249 21.19 6.69 -6.79
CA THR A 249 22.58 6.19 -6.68
C THR A 249 22.63 4.77 -6.11
N VAL A 250 21.81 4.45 -5.11
CA VAL A 250 21.75 3.09 -4.55
C VAL A 250 21.06 2.14 -5.52
N ASN A 251 20.03 2.56 -6.27
CA ASN A 251 19.35 1.71 -7.26
C ASN A 251 20.26 1.31 -8.43
N ASP A 252 21.06 2.24 -8.96
CA ASP A 252 22.00 1.95 -10.05
C ASP A 252 23.07 0.95 -9.61
N ASN A 253 23.62 1.12 -8.41
CA ASN A 253 24.57 0.18 -7.82
C ASN A 253 23.93 -1.19 -7.51
N LEU A 254 22.66 -1.20 -7.11
CA LEU A 254 21.87 -2.41 -6.85
C LEU A 254 21.62 -3.20 -8.13
N MET A 255 21.09 -2.55 -9.17
CA MET A 255 20.87 -3.14 -10.48
C MET A 255 22.17 -3.63 -11.12
N LYS A 256 23.27 -2.89 -10.96
CA LYS A 256 24.60 -3.33 -11.39
C LYS A 256 25.03 -4.61 -10.65
N THR A 257 24.97 -4.61 -9.32
CA THR A 257 25.41 -5.76 -8.49
C THR A 257 24.57 -7.01 -8.79
N LEU A 258 23.24 -6.87 -8.86
CA LEU A 258 22.34 -7.96 -9.24
C LEU A 258 22.63 -8.47 -10.66
N LYS A 259 22.96 -7.60 -11.63
CA LYS A 259 23.30 -7.99 -13.00
C LYS A 259 24.71 -8.58 -13.15
N GLU A 260 25.60 -8.32 -12.20
CA GLU A 260 26.91 -8.95 -12.12
C GLU A 260 26.77 -10.35 -11.54
N CYS A 261 26.09 -10.50 -10.39
CA CYS A 261 25.92 -11.77 -9.70
C CYS A 261 24.84 -12.71 -10.30
N SER A 262 23.96 -12.20 -11.17
CA SER A 262 22.98 -13.02 -11.92
C SER A 262 23.56 -13.62 -13.22
N LYS A 263 24.85 -13.43 -13.51
CA LYS A 263 25.53 -14.14 -14.60
C LYS A 263 26.03 -15.49 -14.07
N PRO A 264 25.60 -16.64 -14.63
CA PRO A 264 26.31 -17.88 -14.36
C PRO A 264 27.72 -17.78 -14.95
N GLU A 265 28.73 -18.13 -14.16
CA GLU A 265 30.13 -18.17 -14.65
C GLU A 265 30.33 -19.35 -15.61
N MET A 266 29.98 -19.15 -16.88
CA MET A 266 30.38 -20.01 -18.00
C MET A 266 31.89 -19.87 -18.28
N LYS A 267 32.72 -20.18 -17.29
CA LYS A 267 34.18 -20.05 -17.38
C LYS A 267 34.96 -21.19 -16.72
N ASP A 268 34.52 -21.68 -15.57
CA ASP A 268 35.21 -22.75 -14.81
C ASP A 268 34.77 -24.18 -15.22
N MET A 269 34.47 -24.38 -16.51
CA MET A 269 34.30 -25.71 -17.10
C MET A 269 35.00 -25.87 -18.47
N MET A 270 36.14 -25.18 -18.65
CA MET A 270 37.01 -25.32 -19.84
C MET A 270 38.51 -25.40 -19.47
N THR A 271 38.83 -26.08 -18.35
CA THR A 271 40.20 -26.32 -17.86
C THR A 271 40.44 -27.80 -17.50
N PHE A 272 39.86 -28.73 -18.27
CA PHE A 272 40.23 -30.15 -18.14
C PHE A 272 41.53 -30.43 -18.92
N ASP A 273 42.49 -31.04 -18.23
CA ASP A 273 43.83 -31.31 -18.74
C ASP A 273 43.83 -32.34 -19.89
N SER A 274 44.73 -32.18 -20.86
CA SER A 274 44.76 -32.94 -22.12
C SER A 274 46.01 -33.81 -22.24
N PRO A 275 45.97 -35.09 -21.79
CA PRO A 275 47.06 -36.03 -22.05
C PRO A 275 47.13 -36.36 -23.56
N PRO A 276 48.33 -36.48 -24.14
CA PRO A 276 48.50 -36.46 -25.60
C PRO A 276 48.20 -37.80 -26.27
N ARG A 277 47.55 -37.77 -27.45
CA ARG A 277 47.73 -38.82 -28.46
C ARG A 277 47.67 -38.29 -29.88
N ALA A 278 48.52 -38.90 -30.72
CA ALA A 278 48.94 -38.34 -32.00
C ALA A 278 47.95 -38.56 -33.14
N SER A 279 47.96 -37.58 -34.06
CA SER A 279 47.87 -37.75 -35.51
C SER A 279 46.72 -38.59 -36.10
N GLN A 280 45.75 -37.91 -36.72
CA GLN A 280 45.71 -37.85 -38.20
C GLN A 280 44.84 -36.68 -38.70
N ALA A 281 45.27 -36.07 -39.81
CA ALA A 281 44.45 -35.28 -40.72
C ALA A 281 44.00 -36.22 -41.89
N SER A 282 43.07 -35.90 -42.79
CA SER A 282 42.52 -34.62 -43.25
C SER A 282 41.05 -34.83 -43.69
N GLU A 283 40.47 -33.82 -44.38
CA GLU A 283 39.22 -33.89 -45.18
C GLU A 283 37.94 -33.90 -44.31
N LEU A 284 36.87 -33.17 -44.62
CA LEU A 284 36.40 -32.59 -45.90
C LEU A 284 35.95 -31.12 -45.78
N LEU A 285 36.02 -30.39 -46.89
CA LEU A 285 35.37 -29.10 -47.12
C LEU A 285 34.90 -29.05 -48.58
N GLN A 286 33.84 -28.27 -48.87
CA GLN A 286 33.00 -28.33 -50.10
C GLN A 286 32.04 -29.55 -50.11
N GLY A 287 30.88 -29.48 -50.76
CA GLY A 287 30.29 -28.39 -51.56
C GLY A 287 28.76 -28.49 -51.64
N VAL A 288 28.11 -27.46 -52.21
CA VAL A 288 26.64 -27.30 -52.25
C VAL A 288 26.06 -27.86 -53.57
N ASP A 289 24.74 -28.00 -53.61
CA ASP A 289 23.88 -28.29 -54.77
C ASP A 289 23.87 -29.71 -55.36
N GLN A 290 22.78 -30.43 -55.08
CA GLN A 290 21.75 -30.58 -56.13
C GLN A 290 20.36 -30.93 -55.55
N LEU A 291 19.33 -30.36 -56.19
CA LEU A 291 17.94 -30.77 -56.06
C LEU A 291 17.71 -32.02 -56.91
N ASN A 292 16.83 -32.92 -56.47
CA ASN A 292 16.05 -33.74 -57.40
C ASN A 292 14.66 -34.05 -56.82
N LEU A 293 13.70 -34.31 -57.71
CA LEU A 293 12.32 -34.69 -57.38
C LEU A 293 12.03 -36.04 -58.02
N ASP A 294 11.55 -36.99 -57.23
CA ASP A 294 11.26 -38.35 -57.71
C ASP A 294 9.83 -38.45 -58.27
N GLU A 295 9.70 -38.40 -59.60
CA GLU A 295 8.54 -38.96 -60.31
C GLU A 295 8.93 -40.30 -60.94
N GLU A 296 8.46 -41.42 -60.36
CA GLU A 296 7.79 -42.52 -61.08
C GLU A 296 7.26 -43.55 -60.08
N GLY A 297 5.99 -43.95 -60.23
CA GLY A 297 5.30 -44.76 -59.22
C GLY A 297 5.30 -46.27 -59.50
N LYS A 298 5.53 -47.08 -58.47
CA LYS A 298 5.06 -48.48 -58.46
C LYS A 298 4.72 -48.98 -57.06
N ALA A 299 3.50 -49.45 -56.87
CA ALA A 299 3.00 -49.98 -55.61
C ALA A 299 3.18 -51.51 -55.50
N VAL A 300 3.65 -51.96 -54.34
CA VAL A 300 3.44 -53.31 -53.79
C VAL A 300 3.15 -53.10 -52.31
N GLY A 301 2.11 -53.73 -51.76
CA GLY A 301 1.75 -53.56 -50.35
C GLY A 301 1.17 -54.82 -49.74
N LEU A 302 1.09 -54.85 -48.41
CA LEU A 302 0.31 -55.82 -47.64
C LEU A 302 0.01 -55.25 -46.23
N VAL A 303 -1.27 -55.23 -45.84
CA VAL A 303 -1.84 -55.74 -44.56
C VAL A 303 -1.08 -55.40 -43.24
N ALA A 304 -1.66 -54.79 -42.20
CA ALA A 304 -3.07 -54.81 -41.73
C ALA A 304 -3.51 -53.65 -40.79
N THR A 305 -4.85 -53.55 -40.59
CA THR A 305 -5.60 -53.13 -39.38
C THR A 305 -5.31 -51.79 -38.67
N ALA A 306 -6.30 -50.88 -38.78
CA ALA A 306 -6.67 -49.86 -37.76
C ALA A 306 -7.46 -50.54 -36.58
N PRO A 307 -7.97 -49.86 -35.51
CA PRO A 307 -8.53 -48.49 -35.42
C PRO A 307 -8.00 -47.68 -34.19
N ARG A 308 -8.53 -46.53 -33.72
CA ARG A 308 -9.83 -45.84 -33.92
C ARG A 308 -9.70 -44.34 -33.57
N SER A 309 -10.58 -43.49 -34.13
CA SER A 309 -10.62 -42.03 -33.84
C SER A 309 -11.96 -41.59 -33.25
N MET A 310 -11.90 -40.59 -32.36
CA MET A 310 -12.97 -39.57 -32.12
C MET A 310 -14.31 -40.09 -31.54
N PRO A 311 -15.28 -39.23 -31.13
CA PRO A 311 -15.38 -37.76 -31.26
C PRO A 311 -15.62 -37.00 -29.93
N ALA A 312 -15.97 -35.72 -30.05
CA ALA A 312 -16.43 -34.83 -28.98
C ALA A 312 -17.80 -34.18 -29.35
N ALA A 313 -18.29 -33.33 -28.43
CA ALA A 313 -19.34 -32.30 -28.57
C ALA A 313 -20.80 -32.61 -28.14
N HIS A 314 -21.47 -31.51 -27.78
CA HIS A 314 -22.89 -31.28 -27.46
C HIS A 314 -23.43 -31.70 -26.07
N SER A 315 -24.41 -31.00 -25.46
CA SER A 315 -24.82 -29.56 -25.39
C SER A 315 -26.11 -29.45 -24.51
N MET A 316 -26.53 -28.22 -24.14
CA MET A 316 -27.87 -27.85 -23.59
C MET A 316 -28.16 -28.24 -22.10
N SER A 317 -29.06 -27.58 -21.34
CA SER A 317 -29.52 -26.16 -21.30
C SER A 317 -30.41 -25.86 -20.06
N ALA A 318 -30.13 -24.75 -19.35
CA ALA A 318 -31.03 -23.75 -18.71
C ALA A 318 -32.29 -24.10 -17.85
N VAL A 319 -32.96 -23.02 -17.36
CA VAL A 319 -34.24 -22.93 -16.57
C VAL A 319 -34.05 -23.24 -15.05
N MET A 320 -34.19 -22.32 -14.06
CA MET A 320 -35.23 -21.32 -13.66
C MET A 320 -36.43 -21.97 -12.90
N ASP A 321 -37.20 -21.36 -11.97
CA ASP A 321 -37.36 -19.99 -11.40
C ASP A 321 -37.42 -20.05 -9.83
N GLY A 322 -37.50 -18.96 -9.04
CA GLY A 322 -38.75 -18.25 -8.62
C GLY A 322 -39.17 -18.66 -7.18
N GLU A 323 -39.83 -17.90 -6.29
CA GLU A 323 -40.43 -16.54 -6.19
C GLU A 323 -40.41 -16.13 -4.68
N GLY A 324 -40.80 -14.94 -4.17
CA GLY A 324 -41.24 -13.68 -4.79
C GLY A 324 -42.59 -13.12 -4.26
N VAL A 325 -42.60 -12.30 -3.19
CA VAL A 325 -43.75 -11.45 -2.73
C VAL A 325 -43.18 -10.26 -1.92
N LEU A 326 -43.48 -8.95 -2.07
CA LEU A 326 -44.34 -8.12 -2.94
C LEU A 326 -45.72 -7.65 -2.39
N SER A 327 -45.75 -6.54 -1.63
CA SER A 327 -46.89 -5.63 -1.37
C SER A 327 -46.37 -4.33 -0.70
N THR A 328 -46.89 -3.10 -0.81
CA THR A 328 -47.53 -2.25 -1.86
C THR A 328 -48.24 -1.10 -1.11
N MET A 329 -47.78 0.13 -1.36
CA MET A 329 -48.47 1.45 -1.25
C MET A 329 -49.63 1.68 -0.26
N SER A 330 -49.54 2.79 0.47
CA SER A 330 -50.66 3.74 0.61
C SER A 330 -50.14 5.17 0.76
N CYS A 331 -50.87 6.15 0.24
CA CYS A 331 -50.67 7.58 0.48
C CYS A 331 -51.95 8.15 1.12
N ASP A 332 -51.84 9.15 2.01
CA ASP A 332 -52.92 10.13 2.17
C ASP A 332 -52.41 11.46 2.78
N ASP A 333 -53.20 12.51 2.65
CA ASP A 333 -52.89 13.92 2.98
C ASP A 333 -53.18 14.27 4.46
N LYS A 334 -52.59 15.36 5.00
CA LYS A 334 -53.26 16.29 5.93
C LYS A 334 -52.48 17.61 6.18
N LEU A 335 -52.96 18.66 5.52
CA LEU A 335 -52.63 20.09 5.66
C LEU A 335 -52.77 20.73 7.07
N SER A 336 -51.72 21.41 7.59
CA SER A 336 -51.74 22.68 8.41
C SER A 336 -50.29 23.13 8.69
N ARG A 337 -49.77 24.37 8.52
CA ARG A 337 -50.25 25.77 8.47
C ARG A 337 -50.10 26.56 9.80
N ASN A 338 -49.48 27.74 9.69
CA ASN A 338 -49.39 28.92 10.61
C ASN A 338 -48.35 28.99 11.76
N GLU A 339 -47.21 29.65 11.44
CA GLU A 339 -46.73 30.95 12.00
C GLU A 339 -46.35 31.17 13.49
N PRO A 340 -45.62 32.28 13.83
CA PRO A 340 -44.71 32.31 14.98
C PRO A 340 -45.10 33.27 16.12
N SER A 341 -44.24 33.33 17.15
CA SER A 341 -43.97 34.48 18.02
C SER A 341 -42.53 34.43 18.53
#